data_AF-A0A1Q8JWQ9-F1
#
_entry.id   AF-A0A1Q8JWQ9-F1
#
_cell.length_a   1.000
_cell.length_b   1.000
_cell.length_c   1.000
_cell.angle_alpha   90.00
_cell.angle_beta   90.00
_cell.angle_gamma   90.00
#
_symmetry.space_group_name_H-M   'P 1'
#
loop_
_entity.id
_entity.type
_entity.pdbx_description
1 polymer ?
#
loop_
_entity_poly.entity_id
_entity_poly.type
_entity_poly.pdbx_seq_one_letter_code
_entity_poly.pdbx_strand_id
1 'polypeptide(L)'
;MSVFKNDDDSPSIRLHRLVDLTQIRIRTADGVEAWRSWRAYLNNLPEHNNQESTFNGDGPVGVLVVSALRGDPSLEQLADISVHLDAPPRYFDMIRPRHEVERDLLVDQLCKVGAGGLRICRGQPAGFELVEVLESVLSIVCRSGSLPGPRE
;
A
#
# COMPACT_ATOMS: atom_id res chain seq x y z
N MET A 1 -32.46 -13.04 1.94
CA MET A 1 -31.40 -12.02 1.80
C MET A 1 -30.08 -12.77 1.74
N SER A 2 -29.50 -12.89 0.54
CA SER A 2 -28.21 -13.55 0.36
C SER A 2 -27.12 -12.57 0.79
N VAL A 3 -26.47 -12.86 1.91
CA VAL A 3 -25.20 -12.23 2.26
C VAL A 3 -24.21 -12.80 1.26
N PHE A 4 -23.77 -12.00 0.30
CA PHE A 4 -22.57 -12.33 -0.47
C PHE A 4 -21.42 -12.41 0.55
N LYS A 5 -21.15 -13.61 1.07
CA LYS A 5 -19.82 -13.91 1.56
C LYS A 5 -18.92 -13.74 0.34
N ASN A 6 -18.09 -12.71 0.35
CA ASN A 6 -16.88 -12.73 -0.45
C ASN A 6 -16.04 -13.87 0.14
N ASP A 7 -16.25 -15.10 -0.34
CA ASP A 7 -15.47 -16.27 0.07
C ASP A 7 -13.98 -16.10 -0.32
N ASP A 8 -13.63 -15.06 -1.10
CA ASP A 8 -12.28 -14.63 -1.52
C ASP A 8 -11.72 -13.42 -0.76
N ASP A 9 -12.23 -13.09 0.44
CA ASP A 9 -11.68 -12.00 1.26
C ASP A 9 -11.24 -12.51 2.64
N SER A 10 -9.94 -12.44 2.90
CA SER A 10 -9.31 -12.89 4.14
C SER A 10 -8.24 -11.89 4.61
N PRO A 11 -7.83 -11.92 5.89
CA PRO A 11 -6.76 -11.07 6.38
C PRO A 11 -5.47 -11.23 5.57
N SER A 12 -5.14 -12.46 5.15
CA SER A 12 -3.97 -12.75 4.32
C SER A 12 -4.10 -12.10 2.94
N ILE A 13 -5.26 -12.18 2.29
CA ILE A 13 -5.50 -11.53 1.00
C ILE A 13 -5.38 -10.00 1.14
N ARG A 14 -5.98 -9.42 2.19
CA ARG A 14 -5.85 -7.99 2.45
C ARG A 14 -4.41 -7.57 2.74
N LEU A 15 -3.63 -8.39 3.45
CA LEU A 15 -2.23 -8.11 3.70
C LEU A 15 -1.42 -8.07 2.39
N HIS A 16 -1.64 -9.05 1.51
CA HIS A 16 -1.01 -9.05 0.20
C HIS A 16 -1.32 -7.78 -0.58
N ARG A 17 -2.59 -7.38 -0.59
CA ARG A 17 -3.08 -6.17 -1.26
C ARG A 17 -2.53 -4.90 -0.63
N LEU A 18 -2.49 -4.79 0.69
CA LEU A 18 -1.87 -3.65 1.39
C LEU A 18 -0.44 -3.42 0.91
N VAL A 19 0.34 -4.49 0.84
CA VAL A 19 1.75 -4.45 0.38
C VAL A 19 1.88 -4.07 -1.09
N ASP A 20 0.89 -4.40 -1.92
CA ASP A 20 0.87 -4.03 -3.35
C ASP A 20 0.49 -2.56 -3.56
N LEU A 21 -0.46 -2.07 -2.77
CA LEU A 21 -1.07 -0.75 -2.93
C LEU A 21 -0.25 0.36 -2.24
N THR A 22 0.41 0.06 -1.11
CA THR A 22 1.17 1.05 -0.35
C THR A 22 2.49 1.39 -1.04
N GLN A 23 2.76 2.70 -1.15
CA GLN A 23 4.00 3.25 -1.67
C GLN A 23 4.93 3.68 -0.54
N ILE A 24 6.22 3.45 -0.75
CA ILE A 24 7.32 3.92 0.08
C ILE A 24 8.24 4.81 -0.77
N ARG A 25 8.75 5.87 -0.14
CA ARG A 25 9.78 6.71 -0.72
C ARG A 25 11.13 6.09 -0.40
N ILE A 26 11.88 5.72 -1.43
CA ILE A 26 13.23 5.20 -1.28
C ILE A 26 14.24 6.21 -1.83
N ARG A 27 15.44 6.21 -1.27
CA ARG A 27 16.60 6.90 -1.83
C ARG A 27 17.52 5.86 -2.45
N THR A 28 17.78 5.97 -3.75
CA THR A 28 18.71 5.09 -4.44
C THR A 28 20.16 5.46 -4.13
N ALA A 29 21.11 4.57 -4.46
CA ALA A 29 22.53 4.75 -4.12
C ALA A 29 23.16 6.01 -4.77
N ASP A 30 22.58 6.48 -5.86
CA ASP A 30 22.93 7.73 -6.56
C ASP A 30 22.29 8.98 -5.93
N GLY A 31 21.55 8.83 -4.82
CA GLY A 31 20.91 9.92 -4.10
C GLY A 31 19.57 10.38 -4.66
N VAL A 32 19.07 9.73 -5.72
CA VAL A 32 17.76 10.05 -6.31
C VAL A 32 16.65 9.51 -5.42
N GLU A 33 15.60 10.29 -5.21
CA GLU A 33 14.42 9.86 -4.47
C GLU A 33 13.35 9.36 -5.44
N ALA A 34 12.82 8.17 -5.18
CA ALA A 34 11.81 7.54 -6.01
C ALA A 34 10.72 6.89 -5.15
N TRP A 35 9.49 6.89 -5.67
CA TRP A 35 8.40 6.11 -5.11
C TRP A 35 8.47 4.68 -5.63
N ARG A 36 8.28 3.70 -4.74
CA ARG A 36 8.13 2.30 -5.09
C ARG A 36 7.02 1.66 -4.26
N SER A 37 6.39 0.62 -4.79
CA SER A 37 5.50 -0.20 -3.97
C SER A 37 6.27 -0.94 -2.90
N TRP A 38 5.63 -1.19 -1.77
CA TRP A 38 6.21 -2.03 -0.73
C TRP A 38 6.57 -3.41 -1.25
N ARG A 39 5.76 -4.03 -2.12
CA ARG A 39 6.15 -5.30 -2.75
C ARG A 39 7.46 -5.22 -3.51
N ALA A 40 7.64 -4.18 -4.32
CA ALA A 40 8.88 -3.99 -5.06
C ALA A 40 10.08 -3.75 -4.12
N TYR A 41 9.86 -3.06 -3.01
CA TYR A 41 10.87 -2.91 -1.97
C TYR A 41 11.23 -4.26 -1.33
N LEU A 42 10.24 -5.05 -0.91
CA LEU A 42 10.46 -6.36 -0.29
C LEU A 42 11.18 -7.34 -1.21
N ASN A 43 10.84 -7.36 -2.51
CA ASN A 43 11.52 -8.22 -3.50
C ASN A 43 12.98 -7.85 -3.75
N ASN A 44 13.37 -6.63 -3.40
CA ASN A 44 14.74 -6.15 -3.52
C ASN A 44 15.47 -6.11 -2.16
N LEU A 45 14.85 -6.64 -1.09
CA LEU A 45 15.56 -6.86 0.16
C LEU A 45 16.66 -7.90 -0.08
N PRO A 46 17.93 -7.62 0.26
CA PRO A 46 18.97 -8.64 0.17
C PRO A 46 18.55 -9.84 1.01
N GLU A 47 18.59 -11.05 0.42
CA GLU A 47 18.20 -12.29 1.10
C GLU A 47 19.02 -12.59 2.38
N HIS A 48 20.08 -11.79 2.67
CA HIS A 48 21.09 -12.15 3.67
C HIS A 48 21.68 -11.04 4.55
N ASN A 49 21.16 -9.81 4.62
CA ASN A 49 21.70 -8.82 5.57
C ASN A 49 20.63 -8.25 6.50
N ASN A 50 20.52 -8.87 7.68
CA ASN A 50 19.84 -8.36 8.87
C ASN A 50 20.39 -7.00 9.40
N GLN A 51 21.20 -6.26 8.63
CA GLN A 51 21.95 -5.11 9.16
C GLN A 51 22.20 -3.91 8.23
N GLU A 52 21.79 -3.85 6.96
CA GLU A 52 22.15 -2.70 6.09
C GLU A 52 21.00 -1.75 5.75
N SER A 53 20.99 -0.65 6.51
CA SER A 53 20.55 0.71 6.20
C SER A 53 19.28 0.87 5.35
N THR A 54 18.16 1.02 6.05
CA THR A 54 16.98 1.72 5.53
C THR A 54 16.95 3.13 6.12
N PHE A 55 16.59 4.12 5.30
CA PHE A 55 16.15 5.41 5.81
C PHE A 55 14.92 5.11 6.70
N ASN A 56 15.02 5.31 8.02
CA ASN A 56 13.96 5.21 9.04
C ASN A 56 13.86 3.93 9.91
N GLY A 57 14.73 2.93 9.78
CA GLY A 57 14.62 1.75 10.66
C GLY A 57 13.46 0.81 10.29
N ASP A 58 13.14 0.74 9.00
CA ASP A 58 12.11 -0.15 8.41
C ASP A 58 12.61 -1.59 8.20
N GLY A 59 13.87 -1.89 8.54
CA GLY A 59 14.44 -3.24 8.47
C GLY A 59 13.62 -4.27 9.29
N PRO A 60 13.35 -4.01 10.58
CA PRO A 60 12.43 -4.81 11.40
C PRO A 60 11.01 -4.92 10.83
N VAL A 61 10.50 -3.85 10.20
CA VAL A 61 9.15 -3.83 9.60
C VAL A 61 9.10 -4.72 8.35
N GLY A 62 10.12 -4.66 7.49
CA GLY A 62 10.21 -5.54 6.32
C GLY A 62 10.21 -7.02 6.70
N VAL A 63 10.94 -7.38 7.77
CA VAL A 63 10.95 -8.75 8.32
C VAL A 63 9.56 -9.13 8.87
N LEU A 64 8.91 -8.24 9.62
CA LEU A 64 7.56 -8.45 10.13
C LEU A 64 6.56 -8.71 8.99
N VAL A 65 6.59 -7.88 7.95
CA VAL A 65 5.69 -8.00 6.78
C VAL A 65 5.97 -9.29 6.01
N VAL A 66 7.24 -9.64 5.78
CA VAL A 66 7.60 -10.91 5.10
C VAL A 66 7.16 -12.13 5.90
N SER A 67 7.33 -12.10 7.23
CA SER A 67 6.86 -13.16 8.13
C SER A 67 5.35 -13.32 8.04
N ALA A 68 4.62 -12.20 8.11
CA ALA A 68 3.16 -12.16 8.01
C ALA A 68 2.64 -12.61 6.63
N LEU A 69 3.34 -12.31 5.54
CA LEU A 69 2.99 -12.76 4.18
C LEU A 69 3.21 -14.26 3.95
N ARG A 70 4.09 -14.91 4.72
CA ARG A 70 4.44 -16.34 4.57
C ARG A 70 3.59 -17.28 5.42
N GLY A 71 2.86 -16.75 6.39
CA GLY A 71 2.06 -17.53 7.33
C GLY A 71 0.68 -16.93 7.55
N ASP A 72 0.06 -17.31 8.67
CA ASP A 72 -1.20 -16.72 9.13
C ASP A 72 -0.88 -15.60 10.13
N PRO A 73 -1.03 -14.32 9.76
CA PRO A 73 -0.68 -13.21 10.62
C PRO A 73 -1.67 -13.07 11.79
N SER A 74 -1.15 -12.82 12.99
CA SER A 74 -1.99 -12.50 14.15
C SER A 74 -2.63 -11.11 14.00
N LEU A 75 -3.74 -10.86 14.71
CA LEU A 75 -4.39 -9.54 14.71
C LEU A 75 -3.47 -8.42 15.19
N GLU A 76 -2.59 -8.72 16.16
CA GLU A 76 -1.57 -7.79 16.65
C GLU A 76 -0.55 -7.46 15.57
N GLN A 77 -0.05 -8.47 14.85
CA GLN A 77 0.86 -8.26 13.72
C GLN A 77 0.20 -7.42 12.61
N LEU A 78 -1.08 -7.66 12.31
CA LEU A 78 -1.80 -6.88 11.31
C LEU A 78 -2.01 -5.42 11.74
N ALA A 79 -2.22 -5.17 13.03
CA ALA A 79 -2.32 -3.82 13.58
C ALA A 79 -0.98 -3.09 13.47
N ASP A 80 0.12 -3.73 13.86
CA ASP A 80 1.47 -3.16 13.75
C ASP A 80 1.84 -2.88 12.29
N ILE A 81 1.58 -3.83 11.39
CA ILE A 81 1.80 -3.65 9.95
C ILE A 81 0.95 -2.50 9.42
N SER A 82 -0.30 -2.35 9.86
CA SER A 82 -1.16 -1.25 9.44
C SER A 82 -0.57 0.10 9.83
N VAL A 83 -0.05 0.22 11.06
CA VAL A 83 0.59 1.45 11.53
C VAL A 83 1.84 1.75 10.71
N HIS A 84 2.70 0.76 10.46
CA HIS A 84 3.94 0.96 9.74
C HIS A 84 3.76 1.24 8.24
N LEU A 85 2.72 0.67 7.63
CA LEU A 85 2.42 0.86 6.21
C LEU A 85 1.47 2.03 5.95
N ASP A 86 1.21 2.88 6.96
CA ASP A 86 0.23 3.98 6.91
C ASP A 86 -1.14 3.51 6.38
N ALA A 87 -1.56 2.31 6.74
CA ALA A 87 -2.85 1.78 6.35
C ALA A 87 -3.97 2.46 7.17
N PRO A 88 -5.16 2.67 6.59
CA PRO A 88 -6.30 3.18 7.35
C PRO A 88 -6.61 2.30 8.58
N PRO A 89 -7.01 2.87 9.75
CA PRO A 89 -7.25 2.13 10.99
C PRO A 89 -8.29 0.98 10.94
N ARG A 90 -9.00 0.84 9.82
CA ARG A 90 -10.03 -0.18 9.57
C ARG A 90 -9.72 -1.05 8.37
N TYR A 91 -8.50 -1.03 7.85
CA TYR A 91 -8.15 -1.77 6.64
C TYR A 91 -8.40 -3.28 6.77
N PHE A 92 -8.09 -3.86 7.94
CA PHE A 92 -8.36 -5.28 8.25
C PHE A 92 -9.74 -5.54 8.88
N ASP A 93 -10.65 -4.56 8.91
CA ASP A 93 -12.03 -4.78 9.35
C ASP A 93 -12.80 -5.61 8.31
N MET A 94 -12.93 -6.91 8.58
CA MET A 94 -13.59 -7.87 7.68
C MET A 94 -15.11 -7.67 7.56
N ILE A 95 -15.71 -6.81 8.40
CA ILE A 95 -17.13 -6.42 8.27
C ILE A 95 -17.30 -5.48 7.08
N ARG A 96 -16.27 -4.68 6.76
CA ARG A 96 -16.28 -3.76 5.63
C ARG A 96 -15.91 -4.47 4.34
N PRO A 97 -16.54 -4.16 3.20
CA PRO A 97 -16.09 -4.67 1.91
C PRO A 97 -14.65 -4.25 1.60
N ARG A 98 -13.81 -5.17 1.10
CA ARG A 98 -12.41 -4.90 0.74
C ARG A 98 -12.24 -3.67 -0.17
N HIS A 99 -13.09 -3.50 -1.18
CA HIS A 99 -12.97 -2.39 -2.12
C HIS A 99 -13.17 -1.01 -1.45
N GLU A 100 -13.93 -0.92 -0.35
CA GLU A 100 -14.11 0.36 0.36
C GLU A 100 -12.81 0.75 1.08
N VAL A 101 -12.19 -0.20 1.78
CA VAL A 101 -10.94 0.05 2.51
C VAL A 101 -9.74 0.21 1.57
N GLU A 102 -9.71 -0.51 0.44
CA GLU A 102 -8.69 -0.32 -0.61
C GLU A 102 -8.84 1.03 -1.31
N ARG A 103 -10.06 1.50 -1.57
CA ARG A 103 -10.29 2.86 -2.09
C ARG A 103 -9.74 3.91 -1.13
N ASP A 104 -10.08 3.83 0.16
CA ASP A 104 -9.62 4.80 1.16
C ASP A 104 -8.08 4.81 1.26
N LEU A 105 -7.46 3.62 1.28
CA LEU A 105 -6.00 3.49 1.21
C LEU A 105 -5.42 4.15 -0.04
N LEU A 106 -5.97 3.88 -1.23
CA LEU A 106 -5.43 4.40 -2.49
C LEU A 106 -5.56 5.92 -2.61
N VAL A 107 -6.63 6.50 -2.08
CA VAL A 107 -6.77 7.96 -1.98
C VAL A 107 -5.69 8.54 -1.09
N ASP A 108 -5.41 7.94 0.07
CA ASP A 108 -4.35 8.37 0.97
C ASP A 108 -2.96 8.22 0.31
N GLN A 109 -2.71 7.13 -0.41
CA GLN A 109 -1.46 6.95 -1.16
C GLN A 109 -1.31 8.00 -2.27
N LEU A 110 -2.37 8.31 -3.01
CA LEU A 110 -2.34 9.38 -4.03
C LEU A 110 -2.03 10.74 -3.40
N CYS A 111 -2.63 11.06 -2.25
CA CYS A 111 -2.29 12.26 -1.48
C CYS A 111 -0.80 12.26 -1.08
N LYS A 112 -0.30 11.14 -0.56
CA LYS A 112 1.10 10.96 -0.12
C LYS A 112 2.11 11.18 -1.25
N VAL A 113 1.80 10.75 -2.47
CA VAL A 113 2.66 10.94 -3.64
C VAL A 113 2.45 12.29 -4.36
N GLY A 114 1.64 13.21 -3.80
CA GLY A 114 1.42 14.56 -4.34
C GLY A 114 0.32 14.65 -5.40
N ALA A 115 -0.48 13.60 -5.57
CA ALA A 115 -1.57 13.49 -6.54
C ALA A 115 -2.97 13.69 -5.94
N GLY A 116 -3.08 14.19 -4.71
CA GLY A 116 -4.37 14.40 -4.01
C GLY A 116 -5.32 15.40 -4.69
N GLY A 117 -4.81 16.22 -5.62
CA GLY A 117 -5.62 17.15 -6.43
C GLY A 117 -6.29 16.51 -7.64
N LEU A 118 -6.06 15.22 -7.90
CA LEU A 118 -6.68 14.52 -9.02
C LEU A 118 -8.20 14.45 -8.81
N ARG A 119 -8.91 15.28 -9.60
CA ARG A 119 -10.36 15.22 -9.67
C ARG A 119 -10.77 13.98 -10.43
N ILE A 120 -11.11 12.98 -9.66
CA ILE A 120 -11.80 11.79 -10.08
C ILE A 120 -13.16 12.22 -10.70
N CYS A 121 -13.28 12.20 -12.03
CA CYS A 121 -14.40 12.78 -12.78
C CYS A 121 -15.75 12.15 -12.42
N ARG A 122 -16.80 12.96 -12.23
CA ARG A 122 -18.17 12.46 -11.97
C ARG A 122 -18.65 11.55 -13.11
N GLY A 123 -19.22 10.39 -12.77
CA GLY A 123 -19.56 9.29 -13.69
C GLY A 123 -18.76 8.01 -13.45
N GLN A 124 -18.05 7.93 -12.32
CA GLN A 124 -17.07 6.92 -12.05
C GLN A 124 -17.63 5.52 -11.82
N PRO A 125 -16.82 4.50 -12.16
CA PRO A 125 -17.06 3.14 -11.72
C PRO A 125 -17.33 3.06 -10.21
N ALA A 126 -18.22 2.14 -9.80
CA ALA A 126 -18.50 1.86 -8.40
C ALA A 126 -17.80 0.56 -7.97
N GLY A 127 -17.43 0.46 -6.69
CA GLY A 127 -16.84 -0.76 -6.17
C GLY A 127 -15.42 -1.03 -6.69
N PHE A 128 -15.15 -2.23 -7.20
CA PHE A 128 -13.81 -2.67 -7.59
C PHE A 128 -13.25 -1.95 -8.82
N GLU A 129 -14.10 -1.56 -9.77
CA GLU A 129 -13.67 -0.82 -10.95
C GLU A 129 -13.05 0.55 -10.57
N LEU A 130 -13.51 1.15 -9.47
CA LEU A 130 -12.89 2.38 -8.92
C LEU A 130 -11.48 2.12 -8.39
N VAL A 131 -11.32 1.00 -7.69
CA VAL A 131 -10.04 0.58 -7.11
C VAL A 131 -9.00 0.35 -8.21
N GLU A 132 -9.37 -0.32 -9.30
CA GLU A 132 -8.50 -0.53 -10.47
C GLU A 132 -8.06 0.80 -11.13
N VAL A 133 -8.99 1.76 -11.26
CA VAL A 133 -8.67 3.10 -11.79
C VAL A 133 -7.68 3.81 -10.87
N LEU A 134 -7.93 3.81 -9.57
CA LEU A 134 -7.05 4.44 -8.57
C LEU A 134 -5.64 3.80 -8.57
N GLU A 135 -5.56 2.48 -8.65
CA GLU A 135 -4.30 1.74 -8.80
C GLU A 135 -3.53 2.14 -10.06
N SER A 136 -4.24 2.23 -11.19
CA SER A 136 -3.65 2.62 -12.46
C SER A 136 -3.06 4.04 -12.38
N VAL A 137 -3.83 4.97 -11.79
CA VAL A 137 -3.38 6.35 -11.56
C VAL A 137 -2.15 6.38 -10.66
N LEU A 138 -2.17 5.67 -9.53
CA LEU A 138 -1.04 5.60 -8.60
C LEU A 138 0.21 5.06 -9.29
N SER A 139 0.07 3.98 -10.07
CA SER A 139 1.15 3.40 -10.85
C SER A 139 1.76 4.39 -11.86
N ILE A 140 0.91 5.14 -12.58
CA ILE A 140 1.37 6.19 -13.51
C ILE A 140 2.14 7.28 -12.77
N VAL A 141 1.59 7.79 -11.66
CA VAL A 141 2.23 8.86 -10.88
C VAL A 141 3.60 8.41 -10.34
N CYS A 142 3.68 7.22 -9.75
CA CYS A 142 4.91 6.70 -9.19
C CYS A 142 5.96 6.36 -10.25
N ARG A 143 5.57 5.90 -11.45
CA ARG A 143 6.49 5.65 -12.58
C ARG A 143 7.00 6.93 -13.24
N SER A 144 6.19 7.97 -13.26
CA SER A 144 6.52 9.20 -13.98
C SER A 144 7.59 10.04 -13.26
N GLY A 145 7.89 9.75 -11.98
CA GLY A 145 8.97 10.38 -11.21
C GLY A 145 8.92 11.91 -11.15
N SER A 146 7.82 12.52 -11.57
CA SER A 146 7.70 13.95 -11.84
C SER A 146 6.25 14.36 -11.66
N LEU A 147 5.84 14.53 -10.41
CA LEU A 147 4.89 15.59 -10.12
C LEU A 147 5.70 16.80 -9.66
N PRO A 148 5.42 17.99 -10.22
CA PRO A 148 6.07 19.21 -9.75
C PRO A 148 5.77 19.33 -8.25
N GLY A 149 6.82 19.49 -7.45
CA GLY A 149 6.68 19.81 -6.04
C GLY A 149 5.78 21.03 -5.84
N PRO A 150 5.21 21.21 -4.63
CA PRO A 150 4.31 22.31 -4.36
C PRO A 150 4.98 23.62 -4.78
N ARG A 151 4.30 24.37 -5.66
CA ARG A 151 4.70 25.75 -5.95
C ARG A 151 4.44 26.54 -4.68
N GLU A 152 5.52 27.06 -4.10
CA GLU A 152 5.51 28.05 -3.01
C GLU A 152 4.66 29.27 -3.36
#